data_AF-A0A1Y2BAD6-F1
#
_entry.id   AF-A0A1Y2BAD6-F1
#
_cell.length_a   1.000
_cell.length_b   1.000
_cell.length_c   1.000
_cell.angle_alpha   90.00
_cell.angle_beta   90.00
_cell.angle_gamma   90.00
#
_symmetry.space_group_name_H-M   'P 1'
#
loop_
_entity.id
_entity.type
_entity.pdbx_description
1 polymer ?
#
loop_
_entity_poly.entity_id
_entity_poly.type
_entity_poly.pdbx_seq_one_letter_code
_entity_poly.pdbx_strand_id
1 'polypeptide(L)'
;MQVGEGGKTKEEDCVEEQSSQTPGATPKSTPKKRKAPSSLVDDSSPSKKKPAPAEKVTSSQRVVILEGLNQPAVYKSVDMNKLATSFGGDVTAPKLVRHWREVLFFDLKAFFSGEAAKKSLGKASMGPEVRKGLWQAMVQACDKVDWKVVEERTGLSASKLKRHLRESMRKEGERFIAH
;
A
#
# COMPACT_ATOMS: atom_id res chain seq x y z
N MET A 1 60.03 -16.07 -23.89
CA MET A 1 59.19 -16.18 -25.10
C MET A 1 57.76 -16.30 -24.59
N GLN A 2 56.74 -15.55 -24.97
CA GLN A 2 56.56 -14.49 -25.96
C GLN A 2 55.26 -13.76 -25.58
N VAL A 3 55.20 -12.50 -25.99
CA VAL A 3 54.21 -11.44 -25.75
C VAL A 3 52.88 -11.58 -26.51
N GLY A 4 51.88 -10.80 -26.08
CA GLY A 4 50.68 -10.36 -26.81
C GLY A 4 49.66 -9.81 -25.81
N GLU A 5 49.52 -8.50 -25.50
CA GLU A 5 49.31 -7.27 -26.29
C GLU A 5 48.03 -7.22 -27.14
N GLY A 6 47.29 -6.12 -26.98
CA GLY A 6 46.16 -5.65 -27.80
C GLY A 6 44.85 -5.56 -27.00
N GLY A 7 44.13 -4.44 -26.90
CA GLY A 7 44.22 -3.15 -27.57
C GLY A 7 43.00 -2.30 -27.18
N LYS A 8 43.21 -0.99 -27.15
CA LYS A 8 42.34 0.12 -26.73
C LYS A 8 41.78 0.83 -27.97
N THR A 9 40.53 1.34 -27.94
CA THR A 9 39.99 2.65 -28.46
C THR A 9 38.46 2.55 -28.65
N LYS A 10 37.62 3.47 -28.10
CA LYS A 10 37.20 4.82 -28.62
C LYS A 10 36.32 4.66 -29.88
N GLU A 11 35.11 5.21 -30.02
CA GLU A 11 34.66 6.61 -30.27
C GLU A 11 33.10 6.61 -30.16
N GLU A 12 32.41 7.52 -29.46
CA GLU A 12 31.91 8.85 -29.91
C GLU A 12 31.27 8.85 -31.31
N ASP A 13 29.95 9.05 -31.38
CA ASP A 13 29.33 9.88 -32.43
C ASP A 13 28.05 10.55 -31.92
N CYS A 14 28.00 11.86 -32.19
CA CYS A 14 27.00 12.84 -31.82
C CYS A 14 26.57 13.48 -33.13
N VAL A 15 25.27 13.52 -33.44
CA VAL A 15 24.75 14.33 -34.55
C VAL A 15 23.54 15.16 -34.10
N GLU A 16 23.80 16.47 -34.16
CA GLU A 16 22.93 17.66 -34.18
C GLU A 16 21.76 17.57 -35.18
N GLU A 17 20.57 18.10 -34.86
CA GLU A 17 20.05 19.45 -35.22
C GLU A 17 19.66 19.55 -36.72
N GLN A 18 18.44 19.90 -37.14
CA GLN A 18 17.76 21.21 -37.14
C GLN A 18 16.28 21.01 -37.59
N SER A 19 15.25 21.54 -36.93
CA SER A 19 14.83 22.95 -36.76
C SER A 19 14.21 23.59 -38.01
N SER A 20 12.94 24.04 -37.86
CA SER A 20 12.27 25.22 -38.47
C SER A 20 10.75 25.07 -38.23
N GLN A 21 10.08 25.83 -37.33
CA GLN A 21 9.53 27.20 -37.48
C GLN A 21 8.61 27.35 -38.72
N THR A 22 7.41 27.94 -38.75
CA THR A 22 6.62 28.93 -37.97
C THR A 22 5.19 28.95 -38.62
N PRO A 23 4.31 29.99 -38.56
CA PRO A 23 3.67 30.76 -37.46
C PRO A 23 2.12 30.78 -37.59
N GLY A 24 1.36 31.43 -36.67
CA GLY A 24 -0.04 31.79 -36.99
C GLY A 24 -0.93 32.27 -35.84
N ALA A 25 -1.32 33.55 -35.90
CA ALA A 25 -2.04 34.36 -34.91
C ALA A 25 -3.53 34.03 -34.65
N THR A 26 -4.01 34.39 -33.45
CA THR A 26 -5.42 34.53 -33.01
C THR A 26 -6.19 35.65 -33.74
N PRO A 27 -7.56 35.62 -33.81
CA PRO A 27 -8.34 36.49 -32.91
C PRO A 27 -9.78 36.03 -32.50
N LYS A 28 -10.23 36.54 -31.34
CA LYS A 28 -11.59 36.98 -30.91
C LYS A 28 -12.86 36.24 -31.40
N SER A 29 -13.67 35.76 -30.44
CA SER A 29 -15.12 36.05 -30.43
C SER A 29 -15.74 35.94 -29.03
N THR A 30 -16.29 37.06 -28.54
CA THR A 30 -17.15 37.21 -27.36
C THR A 30 -18.62 36.97 -27.70
N PRO A 31 -19.42 36.33 -26.81
CA PRO A 31 -20.87 36.51 -26.82
C PRO A 31 -21.37 37.38 -25.65
N LYS A 32 -21.79 38.60 -26.00
CA LYS A 32 -22.93 39.39 -25.53
C LYS A 32 -23.44 39.23 -24.09
N LYS A 33 -23.11 40.24 -23.28
CA LYS A 33 -23.79 40.68 -22.05
C LYS A 33 -25.30 40.88 -22.30
N ARG A 34 -26.16 40.16 -21.56
CA ARG A 34 -27.58 40.52 -21.36
C ARG A 34 -27.77 40.91 -19.90
N LYS A 35 -28.17 42.17 -19.65
CA LYS A 35 -28.66 42.66 -18.36
C LYS A 35 -30.16 42.37 -18.28
N ALA A 36 -30.64 41.91 -17.14
CA ALA A 36 -31.99 42.16 -16.64
C ALA A 36 -31.97 42.18 -15.10
N PRO A 37 -32.91 42.92 -14.44
CA PRO A 37 -32.70 43.57 -13.15
C PRO A 37 -33.20 42.78 -11.93
N SER A 38 -32.86 43.32 -10.75
CA SER A 38 -33.25 42.99 -9.37
C SER A 38 -34.40 42.00 -9.15
N SER A 39 -34.15 41.02 -8.28
CA SER A 39 -35.07 40.72 -7.18
C SER A 39 -34.28 40.27 -5.97
N LEU A 40 -34.40 41.04 -4.88
CA LEU A 40 -34.02 40.64 -3.53
C LEU A 40 -34.85 39.42 -3.14
N VAL A 41 -34.18 38.29 -2.90
CA VAL A 41 -34.70 37.25 -2.01
C VAL A 41 -33.60 36.93 -1.01
N ASP A 42 -33.84 37.39 0.21
CA ASP A 42 -33.23 36.85 1.42
C ASP A 42 -33.69 35.40 1.54
N ASP A 43 -32.78 34.46 1.25
CA ASP A 43 -32.93 33.07 1.67
C ASP A 43 -31.56 32.62 2.14
N SER A 44 -31.39 32.62 3.46
CA SER A 44 -30.26 32.03 4.17
C SER A 44 -30.22 30.53 3.91
N SER A 45 -29.78 30.15 2.72
CA SER A 45 -29.49 28.77 2.36
C SER A 45 -28.27 28.30 3.17
N PRO A 46 -28.37 27.19 3.93
CA PRO A 46 -27.22 26.65 4.63
C PRO A 46 -26.16 26.30 3.60
N SER A 47 -25.01 26.96 3.72
CA SER A 47 -23.87 26.76 2.83
C SER A 47 -23.62 25.26 2.66
N LYS A 48 -23.83 24.75 1.44
CA LYS A 48 -23.42 23.41 1.03
C LYS A 48 -21.89 23.35 1.12
N LYS A 49 -21.38 23.14 2.34
CA LYS A 49 -19.97 22.80 2.56
C LYS A 49 -19.72 21.55 1.72
N LYS A 50 -18.78 21.63 0.78
CA LYS A 50 -18.30 20.46 0.06
C LYS A 50 -17.98 19.39 1.12
N PRO A 51 -18.42 18.13 0.95
CA PRO A 51 -18.07 17.09 1.90
C PRO A 51 -16.56 17.10 2.06
N ALA A 52 -16.09 17.07 3.31
CA ALA A 52 -14.68 17.00 3.60
C ALA A 52 -14.06 15.84 2.80
N PRO A 53 -12.82 15.98 2.28
CA PRO A 53 -12.16 14.89 1.59
C PRO A 53 -12.24 13.63 2.45
N ALA A 54 -12.70 12.52 1.87
CA ALA A 54 -12.78 11.26 2.60
C ALA A 54 -11.41 10.95 3.21
N GLU A 55 -11.33 10.88 4.55
CA GLU A 55 -10.06 10.59 5.22
C GLU A 55 -9.49 9.28 4.68
N LYS A 56 -8.28 9.36 4.11
CA LYS A 56 -7.57 8.20 3.59
C LYS A 56 -6.68 7.63 4.71
N VAL A 57 -6.63 6.31 4.82
CA VAL A 57 -5.73 5.65 5.77
C VAL A 57 -4.29 5.77 5.26
N THR A 58 -3.46 6.52 5.98
CA THR A 58 -2.07 6.82 5.64
C THR A 58 -1.15 5.62 5.87
N SER A 59 0.05 5.62 5.27
CA SER A 59 1.06 4.56 5.47
C SER A 59 1.39 4.35 6.96
N SER A 60 1.56 5.43 7.72
CA SER A 60 1.80 5.35 9.17
C SER A 60 0.64 4.69 9.91
N GLN A 61 -0.62 5.03 9.57
CA GLN A 61 -1.79 4.40 10.19
C GLN A 61 -1.88 2.90 9.82
N ARG A 62 -1.50 2.51 8.60
CA ARG A 62 -1.44 1.10 8.19
C ARG A 62 -0.42 0.31 9.01
N VAL A 63 0.72 0.92 9.34
CA VAL A 63 1.71 0.31 10.23
C VAL A 63 1.14 0.09 11.64
N VAL A 64 0.38 1.05 12.18
CA VAL A 64 -0.28 0.89 13.49
C VAL A 64 -1.30 -0.26 13.47
N ILE A 65 -2.07 -0.42 12.38
CA ILE A 65 -2.97 -1.58 12.20
C ILE A 65 -2.18 -2.89 12.25
N LEU A 66 -1.05 -2.98 11.54
CA LEU A 66 -0.19 -4.17 11.54
C LEU A 66 0.38 -4.48 12.93
N GLU A 67 0.80 -3.47 13.68
CA GLU A 67 1.27 -3.65 15.06
C GLU A 67 0.16 -4.24 15.94
N GLY A 68 -1.10 -3.86 15.72
CA GLY A 68 -2.26 -4.46 16.36
C GLY A 68 -2.40 -5.97 16.05
N LEU A 69 -2.12 -6.37 14.80
CA LEU A 69 -2.17 -7.79 14.39
C LEU A 69 -1.02 -8.63 14.98
N ASN A 70 0.09 -8.02 15.37
CA ASN A 70 1.22 -8.72 15.97
C ASN A 70 1.05 -8.98 17.48
N GLN A 71 -0.13 -8.68 18.03
CA GLN A 71 -0.43 -8.92 19.43
C GLN A 71 -0.65 -10.42 19.71
N PRO A 72 -0.21 -10.94 20.88
CA PRO A 72 -0.45 -12.32 21.28
C PRO A 72 -1.90 -12.77 21.22
N ALA A 73 -2.83 -11.88 21.58
CA ALA A 73 -4.26 -12.15 21.52
C ALA A 73 -4.74 -12.54 20.10
N VAL A 74 -4.11 -11.99 19.06
CA VAL A 74 -4.49 -12.21 17.65
C VAL A 74 -3.96 -13.55 17.17
N TYR A 75 -2.64 -13.77 17.17
CA TYR A 75 -2.10 -15.02 16.61
C TYR A 75 -2.39 -16.26 17.48
N LYS A 76 -2.70 -16.10 18.77
CA LYS A 76 -3.25 -17.20 19.60
C LYS A 76 -4.70 -17.53 19.30
N SER A 77 -5.46 -16.60 18.69
CA SER A 77 -6.84 -16.85 18.27
C SER A 77 -6.95 -17.56 16.91
N VAL A 78 -5.85 -17.58 16.15
CA VAL A 78 -5.76 -18.29 14.88
C VAL A 78 -5.45 -19.76 15.16
N ASP A 79 -6.23 -20.64 14.55
CA ASP A 79 -5.97 -22.08 14.59
C ASP A 79 -4.79 -22.44 13.68
N MET A 80 -3.59 -22.24 14.20
CA MET A 80 -2.33 -22.50 13.51
C MET A 80 -2.13 -23.99 13.22
N ASN A 81 -2.74 -24.88 13.99
CA ASN A 81 -2.66 -26.33 13.75
C ASN A 81 -3.46 -26.68 12.51
N LYS A 82 -4.71 -26.22 12.42
CA LYS A 82 -5.53 -26.40 11.23
C LYS A 82 -4.88 -25.80 9.98
N LEU A 83 -4.30 -24.61 10.12
CA LEU A 83 -3.59 -23.95 9.02
C LEU A 83 -2.36 -24.77 8.58
N ALA A 84 -1.55 -25.26 9.52
CA ALA A 84 -0.40 -26.12 9.24
C ALA A 84 -0.83 -27.41 8.50
N THR A 85 -1.88 -28.08 8.96
CA THR A 85 -2.42 -29.29 8.31
C THR A 85 -2.82 -29.04 6.85
N SER A 86 -3.30 -27.84 6.52
CA SER A 86 -3.68 -27.50 5.14
C SER A 86 -2.50 -27.38 4.17
N PHE A 87 -1.28 -27.20 4.67
CA PHE A 87 -0.08 -27.03 3.85
C PHE A 87 0.80 -28.29 3.75
N GLY A 88 0.60 -29.27 4.64
CA GLY A 88 1.35 -30.54 4.62
C GLY A 88 2.64 -30.56 5.47
N GLY A 89 3.36 -31.69 5.39
CA GLY A 89 4.18 -32.27 6.45
C GLY A 89 5.35 -31.45 7.03
N ASP A 90 5.85 -30.44 6.35
CA ASP A 90 7.00 -29.66 6.84
C ASP A 90 6.60 -28.37 7.59
N VAL A 91 5.34 -27.95 7.46
CA VAL A 91 4.82 -26.74 8.10
C VAL A 91 4.14 -27.13 9.41
N THR A 92 4.62 -26.56 10.52
CA THR A 92 4.05 -26.80 11.84
C THR A 92 3.50 -25.51 12.43
N ALA A 93 2.53 -25.60 13.34
CA ALA A 93 1.96 -24.43 14.01
C ALA A 93 3.04 -23.54 14.69
N PRO A 94 4.04 -24.07 15.42
CA PRO A 94 5.13 -23.27 15.96
C PRO A 94 5.94 -22.54 14.88
N LYS A 95 6.22 -23.21 13.74
CA LYS A 95 6.92 -22.58 12.61
C LYS A 95 6.10 -21.42 12.04
N LEU A 96 4.78 -21.57 11.89
CA LEU A 96 3.89 -20.51 11.39
C LEU A 96 3.86 -19.30 12.33
N VAL A 97 3.71 -19.52 13.64
CA VAL A 97 3.74 -18.44 14.64
C VAL A 97 5.07 -17.71 14.61
N ARG A 98 6.17 -18.46 14.57
CA ARG A 98 7.52 -17.88 14.51
C ARG A 98 7.71 -17.08 13.22
N HIS A 99 7.34 -17.64 12.08
CA HIS A 99 7.46 -16.98 10.79
C HIS A 99 6.60 -15.71 10.71
N TRP A 100 5.39 -15.71 11.26
CA TRP A 100 4.58 -14.51 11.39
C TRP A 100 5.34 -13.41 12.15
N ARG A 101 5.81 -13.73 13.36
CA ARG A 101 6.38 -12.73 14.27
C ARG A 101 7.75 -12.21 13.84
N GLU A 102 8.59 -13.09 13.29
CA GLU A 102 10.01 -12.79 13.03
C GLU A 102 10.28 -12.40 11.58
N VAL A 103 9.42 -12.76 10.65
CA VAL A 103 9.67 -12.58 9.21
C VAL A 103 8.53 -11.81 8.55
N LEU A 104 7.37 -12.46 8.39
CA LEU A 104 6.29 -11.93 7.56
C LEU A 104 5.73 -10.60 8.09
N PHE A 105 5.64 -10.44 9.41
CA PHE A 105 5.24 -9.17 10.02
C PHE A 105 6.17 -8.02 9.63
N PHE A 106 7.48 -8.21 9.71
CA PHE A 106 8.45 -7.16 9.41
C PHE A 106 8.50 -6.83 7.91
N ASP A 107 8.40 -7.85 7.06
CA ASP A 107 8.32 -7.67 5.61
C ASP A 107 7.08 -6.84 5.23
N LEU A 108 5.90 -7.19 5.76
CA LEU A 108 4.68 -6.43 5.54
C LEU A 108 4.77 -5.02 6.14
N LYS A 109 5.34 -4.87 7.33
CA LYS A 109 5.53 -3.56 7.98
C LYS A 109 6.39 -2.64 7.11
N ALA A 110 7.50 -3.12 6.55
CA ALA A 110 8.35 -2.36 5.63
C ALA A 110 7.58 -2.00 4.34
N PHE A 111 6.88 -2.97 3.75
CA PHE A 111 6.06 -2.73 2.56
C PHE A 111 5.00 -1.64 2.78
N PHE A 112 4.25 -1.71 3.89
CA PHE A 112 3.18 -0.75 4.20
C PHE A 112 3.68 0.59 4.75
N SER A 113 4.90 0.66 5.29
CA SER A 113 5.54 1.94 5.64
C SER A 113 6.00 2.71 4.39
N GLY A 114 6.11 2.04 3.24
CA GLY A 114 6.68 2.60 2.01
C GLY A 114 8.20 2.45 1.93
N GLU A 115 8.82 1.78 2.90
CA GLU A 115 10.20 1.35 2.79
C GLU A 115 10.26 0.21 1.78
N ALA A 116 11.14 0.33 0.77
CA ALA A 116 11.37 -0.77 -0.14
C ALA A 116 11.83 -1.98 0.70
N ALA A 117 10.98 -3.03 0.76
CA ALA A 117 11.34 -4.29 1.38
C ALA A 117 12.57 -4.83 0.62
N LYS A 118 13.77 -4.52 1.15
CA LYS A 118 15.05 -4.79 0.49
C LYS A 118 15.19 -6.30 0.32
N LYS A 119 14.76 -6.84 -0.81
CA LYS A 119 15.03 -8.22 -1.28
C LYS A 119 14.63 -9.35 -0.32
N SER A 120 13.85 -9.09 0.74
CA SER A 120 13.69 -10.04 1.87
C SER A 120 12.78 -11.23 1.56
N LEU A 121 11.78 -11.06 0.69
CA LEU A 121 10.90 -12.17 0.31
C LEU A 121 11.60 -13.30 -0.45
N GLY A 122 12.71 -13.00 -1.14
CA GLY A 122 13.44 -13.94 -2.00
C GLY A 122 14.29 -14.99 -1.27
N LYS A 123 14.50 -14.84 0.05
CA LYS A 123 15.13 -15.84 0.93
C LYS A 123 14.20 -16.33 2.03
N ALA A 124 12.89 -16.21 1.85
CA ALA A 124 11.95 -16.59 2.89
C ALA A 124 11.95 -18.11 3.12
N SER A 125 11.94 -18.50 4.39
CA SER A 125 11.91 -19.91 4.81
C SER A 125 10.60 -20.63 4.49
N MET A 126 9.61 -19.93 3.92
CA MET A 126 8.28 -20.44 3.61
C MET A 126 7.85 -20.00 2.21
N GLY A 127 7.19 -20.91 1.49
CA GLY A 127 6.67 -20.64 0.17
C GLY A 127 5.56 -19.57 0.15
N PRO A 128 5.30 -18.96 -1.03
CA PRO A 128 4.31 -17.90 -1.19
C PRO A 128 2.90 -18.32 -0.74
N GLU A 129 2.48 -19.56 -1.04
CA GLU A 129 1.16 -20.08 -0.63
C GLU A 129 0.99 -20.11 0.90
N VAL A 130 2.02 -20.58 1.62
CA VAL A 130 2.00 -20.64 3.09
C VAL A 130 1.92 -19.23 3.68
N ARG A 131 2.75 -18.30 3.17
CA ARG A 131 2.74 -16.89 3.61
C ARG A 131 1.40 -16.22 3.34
N LYS A 132 0.81 -16.48 2.18
CA LYS A 132 -0.49 -15.93 1.78
C LYS A 132 -1.60 -16.41 2.70
N GLY A 133 -1.70 -17.73 2.95
CA GLY A 133 -2.71 -18.26 3.86
C GLY A 133 -2.50 -17.79 5.31
N LEU A 134 -1.24 -17.65 5.75
CA LEU A 134 -0.92 -17.06 7.05
C LEU A 134 -1.37 -15.60 7.16
N TRP A 135 -1.10 -14.77 6.14
CA TRP A 135 -1.58 -13.39 6.09
C TRP A 135 -3.11 -13.31 6.13
N GLN A 136 -3.80 -14.14 5.33
CA GLN A 136 -5.26 -14.20 5.34
C GLN A 136 -5.82 -14.58 6.71
N ALA A 137 -5.21 -15.55 7.38
CA ALA A 137 -5.62 -15.96 8.72
C ALA A 137 -5.47 -14.83 9.75
N MET A 138 -4.37 -14.05 9.68
CA MET A 138 -4.18 -12.87 10.54
C MET A 138 -5.24 -11.79 10.28
N VAL A 139 -5.54 -11.51 9.01
CA VAL A 139 -6.58 -10.53 8.63
C VAL A 139 -7.96 -10.97 9.11
N GLN A 140 -8.27 -12.27 9.06
CA GLN A 140 -9.54 -12.80 9.58
C GLN A 140 -9.63 -12.67 11.10
N ALA A 141 -8.52 -12.86 11.81
CA ALA A 141 -8.44 -12.68 13.26
C ALA A 141 -8.45 -11.21 13.72
N CYS A 142 -8.66 -10.24 12.81
CA CYS A 142 -8.59 -8.83 13.15
C CYS A 142 -9.60 -8.40 14.23
N ASP A 143 -10.68 -9.15 14.46
CA ASP A 143 -11.63 -8.85 15.54
C ASP A 143 -11.04 -9.07 16.95
N LYS A 144 -9.89 -9.73 17.06
CA LYS A 144 -9.16 -9.92 18.32
C LYS A 144 -8.10 -8.84 18.58
N VAL A 145 -7.93 -7.91 17.66
CA VAL A 145 -7.09 -6.72 17.87
C VAL A 145 -7.75 -5.82 18.91
N ASP A 146 -6.97 -5.23 19.80
CA ASP A 146 -7.44 -4.16 20.68
C ASP A 146 -7.59 -2.86 19.88
N TRP A 147 -8.76 -2.71 19.28
CA TRP A 147 -9.04 -1.57 18.41
C TRP A 147 -9.06 -0.23 19.14
N LYS A 148 -9.31 -0.20 20.45
CA LYS A 148 -9.33 1.05 21.22
C LYS A 148 -7.96 1.73 21.15
N VAL A 149 -6.90 0.97 21.39
CA VAL A 149 -5.52 1.46 21.31
C VAL A 149 -5.15 1.91 19.89
N VAL A 150 -5.66 1.19 18.87
CA VAL A 150 -5.40 1.55 17.47
C VAL A 150 -6.15 2.84 17.10
N GLU A 151 -7.39 3.02 17.54
CA GLU A 151 -8.17 4.24 17.33
C GLU A 151 -7.48 5.45 17.96
N GLU A 152 -7.04 5.34 19.21
CA GLU A 152 -6.31 6.40 19.92
C GLU A 152 -5.03 6.83 19.19
N ARG A 153 -4.27 5.87 18.65
CA ARG A 153 -3.02 6.14 17.92
C ARG A 153 -3.23 6.69 16.51
N THR A 154 -4.35 6.39 15.88
CA THR A 154 -4.60 6.74 14.47
C THR A 154 -5.55 7.91 14.28
N GLY A 155 -6.38 8.21 15.28
CA GLY A 155 -7.47 9.18 15.20
C GLY A 155 -8.66 8.72 14.34
N LEU A 156 -8.67 7.48 13.87
CA LEU A 156 -9.70 6.93 12.98
C LEU A 156 -10.53 5.86 13.70
N SER A 157 -11.79 5.71 13.32
CA SER A 157 -12.66 4.69 13.91
C SER A 157 -12.26 3.26 13.53
N ALA A 158 -12.47 2.33 14.46
CA ALA A 158 -12.18 0.91 14.34
C ALA A 158 -12.91 0.31 13.15
N SER A 159 -14.16 0.70 12.91
CA SER A 159 -14.95 0.24 11.75
C SER A 159 -14.27 0.60 10.43
N LYS A 160 -13.73 1.82 10.30
CA LYS A 160 -13.00 2.27 9.10
C LYS A 160 -11.69 1.50 8.94
N LEU A 161 -10.93 1.34 10.01
CA LEU A 161 -9.64 0.64 10.00
C LEU A 161 -9.80 -0.86 9.71
N LYS A 162 -10.78 -1.53 10.34
CA LYS A 162 -11.15 -2.92 10.06
C LYS A 162 -11.53 -3.12 8.59
N ARG A 163 -12.37 -2.22 8.06
CA ARG A 163 -12.77 -2.28 6.65
C ARG A 163 -11.56 -2.09 5.73
N HIS A 164 -10.71 -1.11 6.02
CA HIS A 164 -9.49 -0.86 5.25
C HIS A 164 -8.53 -2.05 5.28
N LEU A 165 -8.37 -2.68 6.45
CA LEU A 165 -7.57 -3.89 6.61
C LEU A 165 -8.11 -5.05 5.77
N ARG A 166 -9.41 -5.33 5.87
CA ARG A 166 -10.08 -6.44 5.18
C ARG A 166 -10.13 -6.25 3.67
N GLU A 167 -10.25 -5.03 3.18
CA GLU A 167 -10.44 -4.75 1.75
C GLU A 167 -9.13 -4.38 1.04
N SER A 168 -8.45 -3.32 1.50
CA SER A 168 -7.29 -2.74 0.83
C SER A 168 -6.02 -3.47 1.23
N MET A 169 -5.69 -3.47 2.52
CA MET A 169 -4.43 -4.05 3.00
C MET A 169 -4.36 -5.56 2.74
N ARG A 170 -5.47 -6.29 2.84
CA ARG A 170 -5.50 -7.71 2.49
C ARG A 170 -4.98 -7.94 1.07
N LYS A 171 -5.56 -7.25 0.09
CA LYS A 171 -5.22 -7.39 -1.34
C LYS A 171 -3.79 -6.92 -1.63
N GLU A 172 -3.39 -5.79 -1.06
CA GLU A 172 -2.04 -5.25 -1.23
C GLU A 172 -0.97 -6.18 -0.65
N GLY A 173 -1.22 -6.72 0.55
CA GLY A 173 -0.33 -7.69 1.20
C GLY A 173 -0.26 -9.01 0.44
N GLU A 174 -1.38 -9.53 -0.07
CA GLU A 174 -1.41 -10.73 -0.90
C GLU A 174 -0.60 -10.56 -2.20
N ARG A 175 -0.73 -9.39 -2.86
CA ARG A 175 0.07 -9.07 -4.04
C ARG A 175 1.55 -9.06 -3.71
N PHE A 176 1.93 -8.34 -2.66
CA PHE A 176 3.32 -8.29 -2.20
C PHE A 176 3.89 -9.67 -1.89
N ILE A 177 3.12 -10.56 -1.24
CA ILE A 177 3.56 -11.92 -0.87
C ILE A 177 3.75 -12.84 -2.09
N ALA A 178 2.98 -12.60 -3.15
CA ALA A 178 3.00 -13.39 -4.38
C ALA A 178 4.16 -13.00 -5.33
N HIS A 179 4.78 -11.85 -5.11
CA HIS A 179 5.98 -11.40 -5.84
C HIS A 179 7.26 -11.92 -5.19
#